data_AF-A0AAD2Q621-F1
#
_entry.id   AF-A0AAD2Q621-F1
#
_cell.length_a   1.000
_cell.length_b   1.000
_cell.length_c   1.000
_cell.angle_alpha   90.00
_cell.angle_beta   90.00
_cell.angle_gamma   90.00
#
_symmetry.space_group_name_H-M   'P 1'
#
loop_
_entity.id
_entity.type
_entity.pdbx_description
1 polymer ?
#
loop_
_entity_poly.entity_id
_entity_poly.type
_entity_poly.pdbx_seq_one_letter_code
_entity_poly.pdbx_strand_id
1 'polypeptide(L)' 'KILAMLVKEGHFSHIGISECNADTLRKAHAVHPIAAVEIEISPFSYDHNQKNVLTAAAELGISVIAYSPLGRGLISGK' A
#
# COMPACT_ATOMS: atom_id res chain seq x y z
N LYS A 1 6.64 -1.57 15.23
CA LYS A 1 7.69 -0.98 16.11
C LYS A 1 9.09 -1.49 15.77
N ILE A 2 9.31 -2.81 15.61
CA ILE A 2 10.60 -3.38 15.20
C ILE A 2 11.12 -2.75 13.88
N LEU A 3 10.30 -2.69 12.84
CA LEU A 3 10.72 -2.09 11.56
C LEU A 3 11.18 -0.64 11.70
N ALA A 4 10.54 0.16 12.56
CA ALA A 4 10.96 1.54 12.82
C ALA A 4 12.31 1.64 13.54
N MET A 5 12.66 0.65 14.37
CA MET A 5 13.99 0.55 14.98
C MET A 5 15.05 0.22 13.91
N LEU A 6 14.76 -0.73 13.03
CA LEU A 6 15.66 -1.12 11.93
C LEU A 6 15.91 0.04 10.94
N VAL A 7 14.92 0.91 10.69
CA VAL A 7 15.12 2.16 9.94
C VAL A 7 16.12 3.07 10.65
N LYS A 8 15.98 3.25 11.97
CA LYS A 8 16.88 4.10 12.76
C LYS A 8 18.31 3.54 12.82
N GLU A 9 18.45 2.22 12.82
CA GLU A 9 19.75 1.52 12.76
C GLU A 9 20.38 1.58 11.35
N GLY A 10 19.66 2.09 10.35
CA GLY A 10 20.17 2.29 8.99
C GLY A 10 20.12 1.05 8.11
N HIS A 11 19.38 0.00 8.51
CA HIS A 11 19.25 -1.22 7.70
C HIS A 11 18.49 -0.99 6.38
N PHE A 12 17.55 -0.05 6.37
CA PHE A 12 16.81 0.39 5.20
C PHE A 12 16.17 1.76 5.45
N SER A 13 15.84 2.49 4.37
CA SER A 13 15.40 3.89 4.48
C SER A 13 13.89 4.08 4.68
N HIS A 14 13.06 3.11 4.26
CA HIS A 14 11.60 3.28 4.21
C HIS A 14 10.85 1.99 4.55
N ILE A 15 9.61 2.13 5.01
CA ILE A 15 8.70 1.02 5.26
C ILE A 15 7.56 1.05 4.22
N GLY A 16 7.34 -0.08 3.57
CA GLY A 16 6.14 -0.36 2.79
C GLY A 16 5.27 -1.43 3.46
N ILE A 17 3.98 -1.44 3.14
CA ILE A 17 3.05 -2.49 3.59
C ILE A 17 2.31 -3.03 2.38
N SER A 18 2.13 -4.34 2.32
CA SER A 18 1.35 -4.99 1.27
C SER A 18 0.02 -5.50 1.85
N GLU A 19 -1.04 -5.46 1.05
CA GLU A 19 -2.33 -6.12 1.30
C GLU A 19 -3.01 -5.75 2.63
N CYS A 20 -2.86 -4.50 3.05
CA CYS A 20 -3.51 -4.01 4.25
C CYS A 20 -4.79 -3.23 3.95
N ASN A 21 -5.74 -3.24 4.88
CA ASN A 21 -6.92 -2.38 4.81
C ASN A 21 -6.60 -0.96 5.31
N ALA A 22 -7.54 -0.03 5.08
CA ALA A 22 -7.38 1.38 5.37
C ALA A 22 -7.11 1.68 6.87
N ASP A 23 -7.72 0.91 7.78
CA ASP A 23 -7.51 1.05 9.23
C ASP A 23 -6.11 0.62 9.63
N THR A 24 -5.63 -0.48 9.05
CA THR A 24 -4.27 -0.98 9.30
C THR A 24 -3.24 -0.01 8.76
N LEU A 25 -3.47 0.57 7.58
CA LEU A 25 -2.60 1.58 6.99
C LEU A 25 -2.48 2.81 7.90
N ARG A 26 -3.61 3.35 8.39
CA ARG A 26 -3.63 4.50 9.33
C ARG A 26 -2.91 4.18 10.63
N LYS A 27 -3.19 3.03 11.25
CA LYS A 27 -2.54 2.60 12.49
C LYS A 27 -1.03 2.44 12.32
N ALA A 28 -0.59 1.88 11.19
CA ALA A 28 0.83 1.72 10.91
C ALA A 28 1.51 3.07 10.71
N HIS A 29 0.91 3.96 9.92
CA HIS A 29 1.43 5.30 9.66
C HIS A 29 1.51 6.16 10.93
N ALA A 30 0.58 5.99 11.87
CA ALA A 30 0.63 6.64 13.18
C ALA A 30 1.82 6.17 14.05
N VAL A 31 2.38 4.98 13.81
CA VAL A 31 3.56 4.46 14.54
C VAL A 31 4.86 4.91 13.88
N HIS A 32 4.94 4.85 12.56
CA HIS A 32 6.07 5.31 11.77
C HIS A 32 5.61 5.62 10.34
N PRO A 33 6.12 6.68 9.68
CA PRO A 33 5.71 7.01 8.32
C PRO A 33 5.86 5.81 7.36
N ILE A 34 4.75 5.44 6.74
CA ILE A 34 4.71 4.42 5.68
C ILE A 34 4.91 5.13 4.34
N ALA A 35 5.89 4.69 3.56
CA ALA A 35 6.23 5.31 2.28
C ALA A 35 5.32 4.83 1.15
N ALA A 36 4.96 3.54 1.16
CA ALA A 36 4.14 2.94 0.12
C ALA A 36 3.19 1.85 0.67
N VAL A 37 2.03 1.73 0.02
CA VAL A 37 1.13 0.58 0.18
C VAL A 37 0.98 -0.15 -1.15
N GLU A 38 1.13 -1.47 -1.15
CA GLU A 38 0.92 -2.32 -2.32
C GLU A 38 -0.42 -3.05 -2.21
N ILE A 39 -1.29 -2.92 -3.20
CA ILE A 39 -2.61 -3.58 -3.27
C ILE A 39 -2.97 -3.93 -4.72
N GLU A 40 -3.89 -4.91 -4.90
CA GLU A 40 -4.39 -5.23 -6.24
C GLU A 40 -5.24 -4.07 -6.74
N ILE A 41 -4.94 -3.56 -7.93
CA ILE A 41 -5.77 -2.56 -8.60
C ILE A 41 -5.86 -2.93 -10.07
N SER A 42 -7.06 -3.23 -10.54
CA SER A 42 -7.35 -3.43 -11.96
C SER A 42 -8.84 -3.14 -12.23
N PRO A 43 -9.31 -3.10 -13.50
CA PRO A 43 -10.74 -2.99 -13.78
C PRO A 43 -11.59 -4.09 -13.12
N PHE A 44 -10.97 -5.22 -12.75
CA PHE A 44 -11.61 -6.38 -12.13
C PHE A 44 -11.37 -6.46 -10.61
N SER A 45 -10.51 -5.59 -10.07
CA SER A 45 -10.16 -5.52 -8.65
C SER A 45 -10.07 -4.05 -8.25
N TYR A 46 -11.23 -3.47 -7.96
CA TYR A 46 -11.40 -2.05 -7.59
C TYR A 46 -12.66 -1.84 -6.73
N ASP A 47 -12.81 -2.67 -5.70
CA ASP A 47 -13.98 -2.65 -4.82
C ASP A 47 -13.83 -1.61 -3.68
N HIS A 48 -14.75 -1.66 -2.71
CA HIS A 48 -14.76 -0.72 -1.59
C HIS A 48 -13.48 -0.78 -0.74
N ASN A 49 -12.86 -1.95 -0.59
CA ASN A 49 -11.62 -2.13 0.15
C ASN A 49 -10.46 -1.37 -0.50
N GLN A 50 -10.24 -1.56 -1.81
CA GLN A 50 -9.20 -0.82 -2.54
C GLN A 50 -9.46 0.68 -2.48
N LYS A 51 -10.71 1.12 -2.70
CA LYS A 51 -11.07 2.54 -2.62
C LYS A 51 -10.78 3.14 -1.26
N ASN A 52 -11.08 2.43 -0.17
CA ASN A 52 -10.79 2.91 1.18
C ASN A 52 -9.29 3.03 1.45
N VAL A 53 -8.48 2.09 0.94
CA VAL A 53 -7.02 2.16 1.02
C VAL A 53 -6.48 3.33 0.20
N LEU A 54 -7.00 3.56 -1.01
CA LEU A 54 -6.63 4.69 -1.85
C LEU A 54 -6.93 6.04 -1.19
N THR A 55 -8.12 6.19 -0.60
CA THR A 55 -8.49 7.38 0.16
C THR A 55 -7.54 7.60 1.34
N ALA A 56 -7.26 6.55 2.11
CA ALA A 56 -6.33 6.64 3.25
C ALA A 56 -4.90 7.00 2.81
N ALA A 57 -4.43 6.41 1.71
CA ALA A 57 -3.11 6.70 1.18
C ALA A 57 -3.01 8.15 0.70
N ALA A 58 -4.04 8.68 0.02
CA ALA A 58 -4.11 10.06 -0.40
C ALA A 58 -4.12 11.04 0.79
N GLU A 59 -4.91 10.77 1.83
CA GLU A 59 -4.96 11.59 3.06
C GLU A 59 -3.61 11.65 3.79
N LEU A 60 -2.86 10.54 3.79
CA LEU A 60 -1.61 10.39 4.53
C LEU A 60 -0.35 10.69 3.69
N GLY A 61 -0.51 11.00 2.40
CA GLY A 61 0.63 11.21 1.48
C GLY A 61 1.45 9.95 1.21
N ILE A 62 0.82 8.77 1.23
CA ILE A 62 1.45 7.47 1.00
C ILE A 62 1.34 7.11 -0.49
N SER A 63 2.44 6.61 -1.08
CA SER A 63 2.42 6.14 -2.47
C SER A 63 1.64 4.82 -2.61
N VAL A 64 0.92 4.63 -3.70
CA VAL A 64 0.21 3.38 -3.97
C VAL A 64 0.92 2.62 -5.08
N ILE A 65 1.29 1.37 -4.81
CA ILE A 65 1.86 0.43 -5.78
C ILE A 65 0.74 -0.53 -6.19
N ALA A 66 0.24 -0.34 -7.41
CA ALA A 66 -0.79 -1.20 -7.99
C ALA A 66 -0.16 -2.48 -8.53
N TYR A 67 -0.45 -3.63 -7.91
CA TYR A 67 -0.10 -4.92 -8.52
C TYR A 67 -1.24 -5.47 -9.38
N SER A 68 -0.88 -6.36 -10.32
CA SER A 68 -1.79 -6.94 -11.32
C SER A 68 -2.65 -5.92 -12.09
N PRO A 69 -2.09 -4.78 -12.57
CA PRO A 69 -2.86 -3.74 -13.25
C PRO A 69 -3.61 -4.21 -14.50
N LEU A 70 -3.11 -5.27 -15.14
CA LEU A 70 -3.70 -5.88 -16.33
C LEU A 70 -4.72 -6.99 -16.02
N GLY A 71 -5.27 -7.04 -14.80
CA GLY A 71 -6.24 -8.07 -14.41
C GLY A 71 -5.66 -9.47 -14.56
N ARG A 72 -4.41 -9.66 -14.11
CA ARG A 72 -3.65 -10.92 -14.25
C ARG A 72 -3.52 -11.40 -15.71
N GLY A 73 -3.52 -10.48 -16.66
CA GLY A 73 -3.37 -10.75 -18.09
C GLY A 73 -4.67 -10.71 -18.89
N LEU A 74 -5.83 -10.58 -18.24
CA LEU A 74 -7.15 -10.57 -18.89
C LEU A 74 -7.31 -9.45 -19.93
N ILE A 75 -6.65 -8.31 -19.70
CA ILE A 75 -6.66 -7.17 -20.64
C ILE A 75 -5.30 -6.98 -21.34
N SER A 76 -4.51 -8.05 -21.48
CA SER A 76 -3.22 -8.00 -22.17
C SER A 76 -3.31 -8.09 -23.71
N GLY A 77 -4.49 -8.43 -24.25
CA GLY A 77 -4.72 -8.54 -25.70
C GLY A 77 -4.05 -9.73 -26.38
N LYS A 78 -3.65 -10.75 -25.60
CA LYS A 78 -3.11 -12.03 -26.07
C LYS A 78 -4.07 -13.17 -25.76
#